data_AF-A0A3L7PLQ2-F1
#
_entry.id   AF-A0A3L7PLQ2-F1
#
_cell.length_a   1.000
_cell.length_b   1.000
_cell.length_c   1.000
_cell.angle_alpha   90.00
_cell.angle_beta   90.00
_cell.angle_gamma   90.00
#
_symmetry.space_group_name_H-M   'P 1'
#
loop_
_entity.id
_entity.type
_entity.pdbx_description
1 polymer ?
#
loop_
_entity_poly.entity_id
_entity_poly.type
_entity_poly.pdbx_seq_one_letter_code
_entity_poly.pdbx_strand_id
1 'polypeptide(L)'
;MTVMEVWELLSYVVTVIGLPMAVTVFIYEQRKERDNEDEEVYQLLSDAYHDFLKLVLANPDLKLRSQAATPNLTEEQQERMQVIFEMLISLFERAYLTAFDDRMTVKQQRRWHSWDDFMREWVRRDDFYSLLPRLLQGEDADFSEYIRRLAKEERTA
;
A
#
# COMPACT_ATOMS: atom_id res chain seq x y z
N MET A 1 54.17 10.00 -30.44
CA MET A 1 52.71 10.21 -30.58
C MET A 1 52.48 11.64 -30.96
N THR A 2 51.82 11.87 -32.07
CA THR A 2 51.40 13.22 -32.46
C THR A 2 50.22 13.68 -31.58
N VAL A 3 50.00 14.99 -31.46
CA VAL A 3 48.89 15.52 -30.64
C VAL A 3 47.53 14.97 -31.11
N MET A 4 47.38 14.75 -32.42
CA MET A 4 46.15 14.22 -33.02
C MET A 4 45.87 12.78 -32.60
N GLU A 5 46.89 11.90 -32.61
CA GLU A 5 46.77 10.50 -32.17
C GLU A 5 46.35 10.39 -30.69
N VAL A 6 46.81 11.31 -29.85
CA VAL A 6 46.41 11.36 -28.43
C VAL A 6 44.93 11.69 -28.30
N TRP A 7 44.41 12.66 -29.07
CA TRP A 7 42.98 13.01 -29.07
C TRP A 7 42.10 11.88 -29.62
N GLU A 8 42.55 11.16 -30.64
CA GLU A 8 41.84 9.99 -31.17
C GLU A 8 41.82 8.82 -30.17
N LEU A 9 42.94 8.53 -29.50
CA LEU A 9 42.96 7.50 -28.47
C LEU A 9 42.02 7.84 -27.31
N LEU A 10 42.00 9.11 -26.89
CA LEU A 10 41.09 9.58 -25.84
C LEU A 10 39.62 9.45 -26.26
N SER A 11 39.28 9.75 -27.52
CA SER A 11 37.89 9.59 -28.00
C SER A 11 37.48 8.12 -27.99
N TYR A 12 38.35 7.20 -28.42
CA TYR A 12 38.09 5.76 -28.32
C TYR A 12 37.94 5.28 -26.89
N VAL A 13 38.76 5.75 -25.95
CA VAL A 13 38.61 5.43 -24.53
C VAL A 13 37.25 5.89 -24.00
N VAL A 14 36.82 7.11 -24.32
CA VAL A 14 35.51 7.63 -23.89
C VAL A 14 34.36 6.86 -24.54
N THR A 15 34.46 6.50 -25.82
CA THR A 15 33.39 5.75 -26.50
C THR A 15 33.30 4.30 -26.02
N VAL A 16 34.44 3.62 -25.82
CA VAL A 16 34.47 2.20 -25.44
C VAL A 16 34.27 2.00 -23.94
N ILE A 17 34.73 2.93 -23.09
CA ILE A 17 34.62 2.82 -21.64
C ILE A 17 33.57 3.79 -21.09
N GLY A 18 33.66 5.06 -21.48
CA GLY A 18 32.79 6.12 -20.93
C GLY A 18 31.32 5.90 -21.23
N LEU A 19 30.94 5.58 -22.47
CA LEU A 19 29.53 5.38 -22.82
C LEU A 19 28.92 4.14 -22.13
N PRO A 20 29.54 2.94 -22.18
CA PRO A 20 29.00 1.80 -21.44
C PRO A 20 28.94 2.03 -19.93
N MET A 21 29.93 2.73 -19.36
CA MET A 21 29.92 3.11 -17.94
C MET A 21 28.75 4.05 -17.64
N ALA A 22 28.52 5.07 -18.46
CA ALA A 22 27.40 6.00 -18.29
C ALA A 22 26.04 5.27 -18.37
N VAL A 23 25.87 4.36 -19.33
CA VAL A 23 24.66 3.52 -19.43
C VAL A 23 24.48 2.64 -18.20
N THR A 24 25.56 2.04 -17.70
CA THR A 24 25.52 1.17 -16.50
C THR A 24 25.12 1.96 -15.25
N VAL A 25 25.73 3.13 -15.05
CA VAL A 25 25.41 4.03 -13.94
C VAL A 25 23.95 4.49 -14.06
N PHE A 26 23.50 4.88 -15.25
CA PHE A 26 22.12 5.30 -15.47
C PHE A 26 21.10 4.20 -15.12
N ILE A 27 21.35 2.95 -15.54
CA ILE A 27 20.47 1.81 -15.17
C ILE A 27 20.48 1.56 -13.66
N TYR A 28 21.65 1.69 -13.02
CA TYR A 28 21.78 1.52 -11.57
C TYR A 28 21.01 2.62 -10.80
N GLU A 29 21.16 3.88 -11.22
CA GLU A 29 20.44 5.01 -10.64
C GLU A 29 18.94 4.87 -10.83
N GLN A 30 18.46 4.51 -12.02
CA GLN A 30 17.05 4.32 -12.28
C GLN A 30 16.44 3.19 -11.44
N ARG A 31 17.18 2.11 -11.21
CA ARG A 31 16.72 1.03 -10.30
C ARG A 31 16.64 1.50 -8.86
N LYS A 32 17.65 2.25 -8.40
CA LYS A 32 17.68 2.82 -7.06
C LYS A 32 16.56 3.85 -6.83
N GLU A 33 16.27 4.66 -7.83
CA GLU A 33 15.20 5.66 -7.80
C GLU A 33 13.83 4.98 -7.64
N ARG A 34 13.55 3.94 -8.43
CA ARG A 34 12.32 3.13 -8.28
C ARG A 34 12.21 2.49 -6.90
N ASP A 35 13.29 1.92 -6.39
CA ASP A 35 13.30 1.31 -5.05
C ASP A 35 13.01 2.35 -3.94
N ASN A 36 13.45 3.60 -4.14
CA ASN A 36 13.16 4.72 -3.25
C ASN A 36 11.70 5.18 -3.37
N GLU A 37 11.17 5.35 -4.58
CA GLU A 37 9.76 5.70 -4.82
C GLU A 37 8.82 4.69 -4.13
N ASP A 38 9.09 3.39 -4.31
CA ASP A 38 8.33 2.32 -3.65
C ASP A 38 8.39 2.41 -2.11
N GLU A 39 9.52 2.88 -1.57
CA GLU A 39 9.70 3.08 -0.13
C GLU A 39 8.96 4.30 0.40
N GLU A 40 8.94 5.40 -0.36
CA GLU A 40 8.16 6.60 -0.05
C GLU A 40 6.66 6.30 -0.06
N VAL A 41 6.16 5.58 -1.07
CA VAL A 41 4.75 5.14 -1.12
C VAL A 41 4.41 4.29 0.10
N TYR A 42 5.27 3.33 0.46
CA TYR A 42 5.06 2.49 1.62
C TYR A 42 5.02 3.31 2.93
N GLN A 43 5.93 4.26 3.10
CA GLN A 43 5.96 5.14 4.27
C GLN A 43 4.69 6.00 4.35
N LEU A 44 4.28 6.62 3.24
CA LEU A 44 3.07 7.44 3.17
C LEU A 44 1.81 6.65 3.55
N LEU A 45 1.66 5.43 3.02
CA LEU A 45 0.54 4.56 3.37
C LEU A 45 0.59 4.13 4.85
N SER A 46 1.79 3.82 5.36
CA SER A 46 1.98 3.43 6.76
C SER A 46 1.65 4.56 7.72
N ASP A 47 2.05 5.79 7.39
CA ASP A 47 1.75 6.99 8.17
C ASP A 47 0.24 7.28 8.15
N ALA A 48 -0.41 7.17 7.00
CA ALA A 48 -1.86 7.31 6.88
C ALA A 48 -2.61 6.26 7.74
N TYR A 49 -2.13 5.02 7.78
CA TYR A 49 -2.70 4.00 8.69
C TYR A 49 -2.44 4.31 10.16
N HIS A 50 -1.24 4.80 10.48
CA HIS A 50 -0.92 5.20 11.85
C HIS A 50 -1.82 6.34 12.33
N ASP A 51 -2.11 7.33 11.48
CA ASP A 51 -3.05 8.40 11.79
C ASP A 51 -4.50 7.91 11.91
N PHE A 52 -4.90 6.95 11.07
CA PHE A 52 -6.17 6.25 11.26
C PHE A 52 -6.25 5.56 12.63
N LEU A 53 -5.18 4.89 13.08
CA LEU A 53 -5.13 4.26 14.40
C LEU A 53 -5.21 5.29 15.54
N LYS A 54 -4.64 6.50 15.39
CA LYS A 54 -4.83 7.59 16.35
C LYS A 54 -6.30 8.02 16.42
N LEU A 55 -6.99 8.10 15.28
CA LEU A 55 -8.42 8.39 15.25
C LEU A 55 -9.23 7.31 15.98
N VAL A 56 -8.90 6.03 15.75
CA VAL A 56 -9.52 4.91 16.48
C VAL A 56 -9.28 5.04 17.99
N LEU A 57 -8.05 5.36 18.41
CA LEU A 57 -7.69 5.55 19.81
C LEU A 57 -8.46 6.72 20.46
N ALA A 58 -8.74 7.77 19.70
CA ALA A 58 -9.54 8.92 20.15
C ALA A 58 -11.03 8.62 20.31
N ASN A 59 -11.51 7.46 19.82
CA ASN A 59 -12.91 7.01 19.92
C ASN A 59 -13.03 5.68 20.70
N PRO A 60 -12.57 5.63 21.98
CA PRO A 60 -12.46 4.37 22.72
C PRO A 60 -13.82 3.74 23.07
N ASP A 61 -14.87 4.55 23.15
CA ASP A 61 -16.24 4.12 23.42
C ASP A 61 -16.81 3.23 22.30
N LEU A 62 -16.34 3.40 21.06
CA LEU A 62 -16.71 2.53 19.93
C LEU A 62 -16.05 1.14 19.98
N LYS A 63 -15.00 0.96 20.79
CA LYS A 63 -14.28 -0.31 20.97
C LYS A 63 -13.82 -0.96 19.66
N LEU A 64 -13.41 -0.17 18.67
CA LEU A 64 -13.10 -0.63 17.31
C LEU A 64 -11.97 -1.67 17.23
N ARG A 65 -11.06 -1.72 18.21
CA ARG A 65 -10.00 -2.73 18.31
C ARG A 65 -10.44 -4.07 18.93
N SER A 66 -11.66 -4.15 19.47
CA SER A 66 -12.22 -5.43 19.93
C SER A 66 -12.67 -6.25 18.71
N GLN A 67 -12.52 -7.57 18.72
CA GLN A 67 -13.04 -8.39 17.61
C GLN A 67 -14.56 -8.54 17.64
N ALA A 68 -15.17 -8.46 18.82
CA ALA A 68 -16.62 -8.50 18.96
C ALA A 68 -17.25 -7.18 18.50
N ALA A 69 -18.39 -7.27 17.83
CA ALA A 69 -19.23 -6.11 17.54
C ALA A 69 -19.59 -5.38 18.83
N THR A 70 -19.64 -4.04 18.76
CA THR A 70 -19.95 -3.22 19.94
C THR A 70 -21.47 -3.19 20.15
N PRO A 71 -22.01 -3.76 21.24
CA PRO A 71 -23.45 -3.80 21.45
C PRO A 71 -23.97 -2.42 21.90
N ASN A 72 -25.24 -2.14 21.59
CA ASN A 72 -26.01 -0.99 22.10
C ASN A 72 -25.38 0.39 21.83
N LEU A 73 -24.81 0.59 20.63
CA LEU A 73 -24.34 1.91 20.20
C LEU A 73 -25.51 2.91 20.08
N THR A 74 -25.29 4.14 20.54
CA THR A 74 -26.20 5.26 20.26
C THR A 74 -26.21 5.61 18.77
N GLU A 75 -27.22 6.34 18.29
CA GLU A 75 -27.29 6.79 16.88
C GLU A 75 -26.03 7.57 16.48
N GLU A 76 -25.59 8.52 17.31
CA GLU A 76 -24.34 9.28 17.10
C GLU A 76 -23.12 8.35 16.97
N GLN A 77 -23.02 7.34 17.84
CA GLN A 77 -21.90 6.40 17.80
C GLN A 77 -21.94 5.51 16.55
N GLN A 78 -23.13 5.13 16.10
CA GLN A 78 -23.30 4.37 14.85
C GLN A 78 -22.87 5.19 13.64
N GLU A 79 -23.30 6.45 13.54
CA GLU A 79 -22.89 7.37 12.47
C GLU A 79 -21.38 7.56 12.46
N ARG A 80 -20.78 7.83 13.62
CA ARG A 80 -19.33 8.01 13.73
C ARG A 80 -18.57 6.74 13.37
N MET A 81 -19.04 5.57 13.79
CA MET A 81 -18.44 4.29 13.41
C MET A 81 -18.52 4.04 11.90
N GLN A 82 -19.65 4.36 11.26
CA GLN A 82 -19.79 4.23 9.81
C GLN A 82 -18.78 5.10 9.07
N VAL A 83 -18.66 6.38 9.45
CA VAL A 83 -17.67 7.30 8.86
C VAL A 83 -16.24 6.79 9.07
N ILE A 84 -15.93 6.24 10.24
CA ILE A 84 -14.61 5.63 10.50
C ILE A 84 -14.34 4.43 9.58
N PHE A 85 -15.34 3.59 9.35
CA PHE A 85 -15.21 2.46 8.42
C PHE A 85 -15.09 2.90 6.95
N GLU A 86 -15.80 3.95 6.55
CA GLU A 86 -15.65 4.55 5.22
C GLU A 86 -14.22 5.07 5.01
N MET A 87 -13.66 5.79 6.00
CA MET A 87 -12.26 6.24 5.96
C MET A 87 -11.27 5.07 5.86
N LEU A 88 -11.53 3.98 6.59
CA LEU A 88 -10.68 2.79 6.54
C LEU A 88 -10.72 2.10 5.16
N ILE A 89 -11.90 1.98 4.57
CA ILE A 89 -12.07 1.37 3.25
C ILE A 89 -11.36 2.19 2.18
N SER A 90 -11.48 3.52 2.21
CA SER A 90 -10.75 4.40 1.28
C SER A 90 -9.22 4.29 1.43
N LEU A 91 -8.72 4.08 2.65
CA LEU A 91 -7.30 3.82 2.88
C LEU A 91 -6.86 2.47 2.29
N PHE A 92 -7.68 1.42 2.47
CA PHE A 92 -7.41 0.11 1.90
C PHE A 92 -7.46 0.09 0.37
N GLU A 93 -8.41 0.79 -0.22
CA GLU A 93 -8.49 0.97 -1.67
C GLU A 93 -7.21 1.65 -2.17
N ARG A 94 -6.81 2.76 -1.55
CA ARG A 94 -5.57 3.44 -1.92
C ARG A 94 -4.35 2.53 -1.78
N ALA A 95 -4.26 1.76 -0.70
CA ALA A 95 -3.16 0.81 -0.53
C ALA A 95 -3.17 -0.26 -1.62
N TYR A 96 -4.33 -0.79 -1.99
CA TYR A 96 -4.48 -1.72 -3.10
C TYR A 96 -4.01 -1.10 -4.42
N LEU A 97 -4.56 0.06 -4.80
CA LEU A 97 -4.24 0.69 -6.09
C LEU A 97 -2.77 1.13 -6.23
N THR A 98 -2.06 1.37 -5.12
CA THR A 98 -0.69 1.91 -5.16
C THR A 98 0.39 0.91 -4.79
N ALA A 99 0.07 -0.13 -4.02
CA ALA A 99 1.04 -1.11 -3.55
C ALA A 99 0.75 -2.55 -4.02
N PHE A 100 -0.45 -2.84 -4.54
CA PHE A 100 -0.77 -4.16 -5.07
C PHE A 100 -0.40 -4.29 -6.56
N ASP A 101 0.17 -5.45 -6.92
CA ASP A 101 0.49 -5.87 -8.28
C ASP A 101 0.51 -7.42 -8.31
N ASP A 102 0.11 -8.02 -9.42
CA ASP A 102 0.20 -9.47 -9.63
C ASP A 102 1.67 -9.96 -9.65
N ARG A 103 2.62 -9.08 -9.96
CA ARG A 103 4.04 -9.37 -10.14
C ARG A 103 4.90 -8.51 -9.23
N MET A 104 4.91 -8.85 -7.95
CA MET A 104 5.76 -8.18 -6.96
C MET A 104 7.15 -8.81 -6.82
N THR A 105 8.11 -7.96 -6.49
CA THR A 105 9.38 -8.40 -5.88
C THR A 105 9.15 -8.95 -4.46
N VAL A 106 10.10 -9.71 -3.93
CA VAL A 106 10.04 -10.22 -2.54
C VAL A 106 9.89 -9.09 -1.52
N LYS A 107 10.49 -7.91 -1.76
CA LYS A 107 10.38 -6.74 -0.87
C LYS A 107 8.97 -6.15 -0.88
N GLN A 108 8.40 -5.96 -2.07
CA GLN A 108 7.02 -5.46 -2.25
C GLN A 108 6.00 -6.44 -1.67
N GLN A 109 6.16 -7.74 -1.93
CA GLN A 109 5.26 -8.77 -1.40
C GLN A 109 5.24 -8.78 0.13
N ARG A 110 6.39 -8.63 0.79
CA ARG A 110 6.45 -8.51 2.26
C ARG A 110 5.71 -7.28 2.79
N ARG A 111 5.79 -6.15 2.08
CA ARG A 111 5.06 -4.93 2.45
C ARG A 111 3.55 -5.11 2.26
N TRP A 112 3.15 -5.75 1.15
CA TRP A 112 1.76 -6.07 0.87
C TRP A 112 1.15 -7.02 1.90
N HIS A 113 1.91 -8.02 2.37
CA HIS A 113 1.44 -8.92 3.41
C HIS A 113 0.96 -8.19 4.67
N SER A 114 1.63 -7.11 5.09
CA SER A 114 1.16 -6.28 6.21
C SER A 114 -0.23 -5.68 5.94
N TRP A 115 -0.46 -5.20 4.73
CA TRP A 115 -1.76 -4.65 4.32
C TRP A 115 -2.84 -5.73 4.25
N ASP A 116 -2.50 -6.89 3.69
CA ASP A 116 -3.39 -8.05 3.65
C ASP A 116 -3.81 -8.47 5.06
N ASP A 117 -2.86 -8.55 5.99
CA ASP A 117 -3.12 -8.88 7.39
C ASP A 117 -4.01 -7.83 8.09
N PHE A 118 -3.80 -6.54 7.82
CA PHE A 118 -4.68 -5.49 8.34
C PHE A 118 -6.10 -5.64 7.80
N MET A 119 -6.27 -5.82 6.49
CA MET A 119 -7.59 -6.02 5.89
C MET A 119 -8.29 -7.25 6.50
N ARG A 120 -7.55 -8.36 6.66
CA ARG A 120 -8.04 -9.60 7.32
C ARG A 120 -8.50 -9.35 8.75
N GLU A 121 -7.74 -8.59 9.55
CA GLU A 121 -8.13 -8.27 10.92
C GLU A 121 -9.50 -7.54 10.97
N TRP A 122 -9.73 -6.59 10.06
CA TRP A 122 -10.97 -5.83 10.04
C TRP A 122 -12.17 -6.60 9.48
N VAL A 123 -11.98 -7.42 8.43
CA VAL A 123 -13.10 -8.23 7.88
C VAL A 123 -13.57 -9.34 8.82
N ARG A 124 -12.74 -9.76 9.79
CA ARG A 124 -13.17 -10.68 10.85
C ARG A 124 -14.21 -10.07 11.79
N ARG A 125 -14.22 -8.75 11.93
CA ARG A 125 -15.14 -8.04 12.83
C ARG A 125 -16.56 -8.05 12.25
N ASP A 126 -17.55 -8.45 13.07
CA ASP A 126 -18.91 -8.70 12.60
C ASP A 126 -19.64 -7.47 12.05
N ASP A 127 -19.54 -6.34 12.74
CA ASP A 127 -20.18 -5.09 12.31
C ASP A 127 -19.53 -4.54 11.03
N PHE A 128 -18.21 -4.58 10.91
CA PHE A 128 -17.48 -4.20 9.70
C PHE A 128 -17.89 -5.08 8.51
N TYR A 129 -17.88 -6.41 8.69
CA TYR A 129 -18.33 -7.35 7.65
C TYR A 129 -19.78 -7.09 7.21
N SER A 130 -20.68 -6.84 8.16
CA SER A 130 -22.10 -6.57 7.85
C SER A 130 -22.31 -5.29 7.05
N LEU A 131 -21.45 -4.28 7.26
CA LEU A 131 -21.49 -3.01 6.55
C LEU A 131 -20.73 -3.05 5.22
N LEU A 132 -19.85 -4.03 5.02
CA LEU A 132 -19.00 -4.16 3.83
C LEU A 132 -19.76 -4.00 2.49
N PRO A 133 -20.95 -4.58 2.27
CA PRO A 133 -21.68 -4.40 1.01
C PRO A 133 -22.06 -2.94 0.71
N ARG A 134 -22.28 -2.12 1.75
CA ARG A 134 -22.55 -0.69 1.63
C ARG A 134 -21.25 0.09 1.48
N LEU A 135 -20.23 -0.25 2.26
CA LEU A 135 -18.94 0.44 2.23
C LEU A 135 -18.22 0.32 0.88
N LEU A 136 -18.41 -0.78 0.15
CA LEU A 136 -17.81 -1.01 -1.17
C LEU A 136 -18.61 -0.38 -2.33
N GLN A 137 -19.63 0.43 -2.05
CA GLN A 137 -20.39 1.07 -3.13
C GLN A 137 -19.63 2.29 -3.68
N GLY A 138 -19.19 2.18 -4.93
CA GLY A 138 -18.47 3.26 -5.62
C GLY A 138 -16.95 3.15 -5.52
N GLU A 139 -16.44 2.19 -4.76
CA GLU A 139 -15.02 1.82 -4.73
C GLU A 139 -14.62 1.06 -6.00
N ASP A 140 -13.32 0.97 -6.24
CA ASP A 140 -12.72 0.21 -7.33
C ASP A 140 -13.22 -1.25 -7.36
N ALA A 141 -13.46 -1.76 -8.57
CA ALA A 141 -14.06 -3.07 -8.79
C ALA A 141 -13.11 -4.21 -8.39
N ASP A 142 -11.82 -4.09 -8.71
CA ASP A 142 -10.82 -5.12 -8.42
C ASP A 142 -10.53 -5.16 -6.91
N PHE A 143 -10.40 -3.99 -6.27
CA PHE A 143 -10.32 -3.88 -4.82
C PHE A 143 -11.56 -4.48 -4.13
N SER A 144 -12.75 -4.14 -4.62
CA SER A 144 -14.01 -4.66 -4.09
C SER A 144 -14.09 -6.18 -4.17
N GLU A 145 -13.63 -6.78 -5.27
CA GLU A 145 -13.53 -8.24 -5.39
C GLU A 145 -12.49 -8.82 -4.42
N TYR A 146 -11.32 -8.19 -4.33
CA TYR A 146 -10.23 -8.60 -3.45
C TYR A 146 -10.69 -8.71 -1.99
N ILE A 147 -11.27 -7.63 -1.44
CA ILE A 147 -11.68 -7.60 -0.04
C ILE A 147 -12.89 -8.50 0.24
N ARG A 148 -13.81 -8.68 -0.73
CA ARG A 148 -14.91 -9.66 -0.62
C ARG A 148 -14.38 -11.08 -0.56
N ARG A 149 -13.35 -11.41 -1.35
CA ARG A 149 -12.67 -12.71 -1.29
C ARG A 149 -12.03 -12.93 0.08
N LEU A 150 -11.25 -11.96 0.56
CA LEU A 150 -10.66 -12.01 1.91
C LEU A 150 -11.71 -12.24 2.99
N ALA A 151 -12.80 -11.46 2.95
CA ALA A 151 -13.88 -11.57 3.91
C ALA A 151 -14.54 -12.96 3.91
N LYS A 152 -14.67 -13.59 2.73
CA LYS A 152 -15.21 -14.95 2.61
C LYS A 152 -14.23 -16.00 3.13
N GLU A 153 -12.93 -15.85 2.86
CA GLU A 153 -11.88 -16.75 3.37
C GLU A 153 -11.89 -16.77 4.91
N GLU A 154 -11.88 -15.60 5.55
CA GLU A 154 -11.88 -15.48 7.01
C GLU A 154 -13.17 -15.97 7.69
N ARG A 155 -14.27 -16.08 6.95
CA ARG A 155 -15.54 -16.63 7.45
C ARG A 155 -15.66 -18.14 7.27
N THR A 156 -14.85 -18.71 6.39
CA THR A 156 -14.87 -20.15 6.08
C THR A 156 -13.74 -20.90 6.80
N ALA A 157 -12.71 -20.19 7.24
CA ALA A 157 -11.60 -20.69 8.07
C ALA A 157 -12.04 -20.93 9.52
#